data_AF-A0AAD7Y509-F1
#
_entry.id   AF-A0AAD7Y509-F1
#
_cell.length_a   1.000
_cell.length_b   1.000
_cell.length_c   1.000
_cell.angle_alpha   90.00
_cell.angle_beta   90.00
_cell.angle_gamma   90.00
#
_symmetry.space_group_name_H-M   'P 1'
#
loop_
_entity.id
_entity.type
_entity.pdbx_description
1 polymer ?
#
loop_
_entity_poly.entity_id
_entity_poly.type
_entity_poly.pdbx_seq_one_letter_code
_entity_poly.pdbx_strand_id
1 'polypeptide(L)'
;MFAPLLRRARCFSTLQLPKVNPIQQQQQPPPAPAASIKSPHLTDTFGRTHNYLRISLTERCNLRCTYCMPEEGVPLTPSDQLLSTDEILHLARLFVQQGVNKIRLTGGEPTVRPDLIDIVRGISDLRPQGLQSIGITTNGIALKRKLPLLRDAGLDSLNISLDTLDRHMFEIMTRRRGFDNVVASIEQAVDLGFKSVKINCVVMRGTNDDQVMNFVAYTKDMPVNVRFIEYMPFDGNRWNKDKLVPYRELIERIEKRFGGLHKLSDDPNDTTKSYQVPGYQGKVGFITSMTEHFCGTCNRLRITADGSIKVCLFGSTEVSLRDMLRQQDQKDDHLLQAIGAAVRKKKRQHAVVAANIPVFNKRWYSTSSRDKGDEARLTHTDPETGEARMVSVTDKKDTQREARAIGHILLPPQTFQLLQENACETSKGNVLTVAQIAGIQAAKSTSQLIPLCHPLMLGYIDVRLRLAKGDRVECESVVRCNGKTGVEMEALTATSVALLTVYDMCKASSKKMIIEGIRVVAKSGGKSGSWQWYHDNIEQ
;
A
#
# COMPACT_ATOMS: atom_id res chain seq x y z
N MET A 1 -11.43 -45.60 63.51
CA MET A 1 -12.67 -45.32 62.75
C MET A 1 -13.40 -44.18 63.43
N PHE A 2 -13.59 -43.10 62.67
CA PHE A 2 -14.46 -41.93 62.84
C PHE A 2 -14.78 -41.41 64.25
N ALA A 3 -14.21 -40.24 64.56
CA ALA A 3 -14.91 -39.18 65.29
C ALA A 3 -14.31 -37.81 64.89
N PRO A 4 -15.11 -36.88 64.33
CA PRO A 4 -14.70 -35.50 64.13
C PRO A 4 -15.13 -34.68 65.36
N LEU A 5 -14.39 -33.62 65.68
CA LEU A 5 -14.91 -32.31 66.07
C LEU A 5 -13.80 -31.44 66.69
N LEU A 6 -13.55 -30.33 65.99
CA LEU A 6 -13.42 -28.99 66.55
C LEU A 6 -12.77 -28.84 67.93
N ARG A 7 -11.59 -28.21 67.96
CA ARG A 7 -11.19 -27.34 69.08
C ARG A 7 -10.53 -26.05 68.60
N ARG A 8 -11.12 -24.94 69.04
CA ARG A 8 -10.55 -23.60 69.04
C ARG A 8 -9.49 -23.48 70.15
N ALA A 9 -8.42 -22.76 69.81
CA ALA A 9 -7.59 -21.86 70.64
C ALA A 9 -6.76 -22.53 71.77
N ARG A 10 -5.54 -22.09 72.13
CA ARG A 10 -4.94 -20.76 72.18
C ARG A 10 -3.40 -20.83 72.14
N CYS A 11 -2.84 -19.66 71.80
CA CYS A 11 -1.56 -19.07 72.24
C CYS A 11 -0.27 -19.88 72.02
N PHE A 12 0.64 -19.34 71.22
CA PHE A 12 1.96 -18.93 71.70
C PHE A 12 2.53 -17.86 70.74
N SER A 13 2.72 -16.66 71.29
CA SER A 13 3.56 -15.63 70.69
C SER A 13 5.03 -15.94 70.99
N THR A 14 5.86 -15.47 70.07
CA THR A 14 7.31 -15.21 70.18
C THR A 14 8.25 -16.40 70.29
N LEU A 15 8.82 -16.76 69.13
CA LEU A 15 10.27 -16.94 68.96
C LEU A 15 10.62 -16.59 67.50
N GLN A 16 11.27 -15.44 67.31
CA GLN A 16 11.85 -15.04 66.02
C GLN A 16 13.02 -15.97 65.71
N LEU A 17 12.86 -16.81 64.67
CA LEU A 17 13.98 -17.47 64.01
C LEU A 17 14.61 -16.50 62.98
N PRO A 18 15.93 -16.54 62.80
CA PRO A 18 16.64 -15.59 61.95
C PRO A 18 16.19 -15.73 60.49
N LYS A 19 15.96 -14.59 59.83
CA LYS A 19 15.64 -14.52 58.40
C LYS A 19 16.79 -15.14 57.61
N VAL A 20 16.58 -16.34 57.10
CA VAL A 20 17.38 -16.89 56.01
C VAL A 20 17.04 -16.07 54.78
N ASN A 21 17.98 -15.23 54.33
CA ASN A 21 17.86 -14.53 53.06
C ASN A 21 17.68 -15.58 51.96
N PRO A 22 16.60 -15.53 51.15
CA PRO A 22 16.52 -16.39 49.98
C PRO A 22 17.68 -16.03 49.07
N ILE A 23 18.42 -17.07 48.66
CA ILE A 23 19.48 -17.01 47.66
C ILE A 23 18.96 -16.19 46.49
N GLN A 24 19.57 -15.02 46.28
CA GLN A 24 19.34 -14.21 45.09
C GLN A 24 19.68 -15.09 43.90
N GLN A 25 18.65 -15.61 43.23
CA GLN A 25 18.80 -16.05 41.85
C GLN A 25 19.24 -14.81 41.09
N GLN A 26 20.53 -14.73 40.80
CA GLN A 26 21.08 -13.78 39.85
C GLN A 26 20.30 -14.00 38.56
N GLN A 27 19.34 -13.11 38.29
CA GLN A 27 18.70 -13.01 36.99
C GLN A 27 19.84 -12.77 36.01
N GLN A 28 20.17 -13.79 35.22
CA GLN A 28 21.06 -13.62 34.10
C GLN A 28 20.47 -12.49 33.24
N PRO A 29 21.26 -11.45 32.90
CA PRO A 29 20.79 -10.44 31.99
C PRO A 29 20.35 -11.12 30.69
N PRO A 30 19.31 -10.60 30.01
CA PRO A 30 18.87 -11.15 28.73
C PRO A 30 20.08 -11.29 27.81
N PRO A 31 20.20 -12.39 27.04
CA PRO A 31 21.33 -12.59 26.16
C PRO A 31 21.47 -11.36 25.26
N ALA A 32 22.69 -10.82 25.19
CA ALA A 32 23.00 -9.68 24.34
C ALA A 32 22.49 -9.97 22.92
N PRO A 33 21.89 -8.98 22.21
CA PRO A 33 21.42 -9.20 20.85
C PRO A 33 22.60 -9.70 20.02
N ALA A 34 22.46 -10.90 19.46
CA ALA A 34 23.44 -11.45 18.53
C ALA A 34 23.76 -10.38 17.48
N ALA A 35 25.05 -10.09 17.30
CA ALA A 35 25.52 -9.09 16.35
C ALA A 35 24.78 -9.30 15.03
N SER A 36 24.09 -8.25 14.54
CA SER A 36 23.27 -8.37 13.35
C SER A 36 24.15 -8.82 12.19
N ILE A 37 23.95 -10.05 11.69
CA ILE A 37 24.57 -10.52 10.47
C ILE A 37 24.11 -9.57 9.36
N LYS A 38 25.00 -8.68 8.91
CA LYS A 38 24.72 -7.79 7.78
C LYS A 38 24.95 -8.59 6.50
N SER A 39 23.94 -9.35 6.07
CA SER A 39 24.00 -10.03 4.78
C SER A 39 23.93 -9.01 3.63
N PRO A 40 24.83 -9.10 2.63
CA PRO A 40 24.73 -8.30 1.42
C PRO A 40 23.49 -8.65 0.57
N HIS A 41 22.88 -9.83 0.78
CA HIS A 41 21.68 -10.26 0.04
C HIS A 41 20.40 -9.63 0.58
N LEU A 42 20.37 -9.20 1.85
CA LEU A 42 19.19 -8.60 2.50
C LEU A 42 19.35 -7.10 2.78
N THR A 43 20.36 -6.46 2.19
CA THR A 43 20.59 -5.02 2.30
C THR A 43 20.33 -4.36 0.96
N ASP A 44 19.49 -3.32 0.95
CA ASP A 44 19.18 -2.59 -0.28
C ASP A 44 20.15 -1.44 -0.58
N THR A 45 19.93 -0.75 -1.70
CA THR A 45 20.75 0.37 -2.18
C THR A 45 20.65 1.63 -1.32
N PHE A 46 19.75 1.66 -0.33
CA PHE A 46 19.60 2.75 0.63
C PHE A 46 20.17 2.41 2.01
N GLY A 47 20.85 1.26 2.14
CA GLY A 47 21.46 0.81 3.38
C GLY A 47 20.46 0.22 4.39
N ARG A 48 19.21 -0.07 3.97
CA ARG A 48 18.22 -0.70 4.84
C ARG A 48 18.46 -2.21 4.88
N THR A 49 18.65 -2.76 6.09
CA THR A 49 18.73 -4.21 6.29
C THR A 49 17.33 -4.78 6.52
N HIS A 50 16.97 -5.83 5.79
CA HIS A 50 15.66 -6.47 5.87
C HIS A 50 15.68 -7.74 6.72
N ASN A 51 15.30 -7.62 7.98
CA ASN A 51 15.26 -8.72 8.94
C ASN A 51 13.85 -9.24 9.24
N TYR A 52 12.82 -8.73 8.54
CA TYR A 52 11.42 -9.11 8.75
C TYR A 52 10.80 -9.70 7.48
N LEU A 53 10.59 -11.02 7.48
CA LEU A 53 9.96 -11.76 6.39
C LEU A 53 8.46 -12.00 6.65
N ARG A 54 7.63 -11.77 5.62
CA ARG A 54 6.23 -12.19 5.59
C ARG A 54 6.04 -13.32 4.61
N ILE A 55 5.40 -14.41 5.00
CA ILE A 55 5.15 -15.57 4.15
C ILE A 55 3.64 -15.75 4.01
N SER A 56 3.13 -15.62 2.79
CA SER A 56 1.74 -15.91 2.46
C SER A 56 1.58 -17.41 2.27
N LEU A 57 0.81 -18.07 3.12
CA LEU A 57 0.71 -19.54 3.12
C LEU A 57 -0.34 -20.09 2.16
N THR A 58 -1.29 -19.26 1.75
CA THR A 58 -2.42 -19.64 0.90
C THR A 58 -3.05 -18.40 0.30
N GLU A 59 -3.83 -18.54 -0.75
CA GLU A 59 -4.67 -17.47 -1.32
C GLU A 59 -6.13 -17.59 -0.85
N ARG A 60 -6.50 -18.76 -0.29
CA ARG A 60 -7.86 -19.02 0.18
C ARG A 60 -8.17 -18.16 1.41
N CYS A 61 -9.37 -17.60 1.42
CA CYS A 61 -9.91 -16.88 2.57
C CYS A 61 -11.36 -17.32 2.81
N ASN A 62 -11.71 -17.48 4.08
CA ASN A 62 -13.08 -17.77 4.54
C ASN A 62 -13.94 -16.49 4.71
N LEU A 63 -13.38 -15.30 4.42
CA LEU A 63 -14.09 -14.01 4.37
C LEU A 63 -14.10 -13.42 2.94
N ARG A 64 -14.95 -12.42 2.71
CA ARG A 64 -15.04 -11.65 1.45
C ARG A 64 -15.13 -10.14 1.74
N CYS A 65 -14.13 -9.64 2.48
CA CYS A 65 -14.14 -8.27 2.97
C CYS A 65 -14.22 -7.24 1.83
N THR A 66 -15.11 -6.26 1.98
CA THR A 66 -15.45 -5.27 0.94
C THR A 66 -14.25 -4.45 0.45
N TYR A 67 -13.23 -4.27 1.29
CA TYR A 67 -12.00 -3.53 0.98
C TYR A 67 -10.82 -4.41 0.54
N CYS A 68 -10.99 -5.73 0.50
CA CYS A 68 -9.90 -6.69 0.25
C CYS A 68 -10.17 -7.62 -0.93
N MET A 69 -11.39 -8.13 -1.06
CA MET A 69 -11.71 -9.15 -2.07
C MET A 69 -13.12 -8.91 -2.63
N PRO A 70 -13.32 -9.06 -3.95
CA PRO A 70 -14.66 -9.05 -4.55
C PRO A 70 -15.57 -10.13 -3.93
N GLU A 71 -16.88 -9.99 -4.09
CA GLU A 71 -17.87 -10.84 -3.43
C GLU A 71 -17.80 -12.29 -3.93
N GLU A 72 -17.69 -12.42 -5.25
CA GLU A 72 -17.46 -13.64 -6.01
C GLU A 72 -16.12 -14.31 -5.69
N GLY A 73 -15.20 -13.61 -5.03
CA GLY A 73 -13.84 -14.07 -4.78
C GLY A 73 -12.91 -13.86 -5.98
N VAL A 74 -11.68 -14.35 -5.85
CA VAL A 74 -10.66 -14.27 -6.91
C VAL A 74 -10.34 -15.65 -7.45
N PRO A 75 -9.93 -15.76 -8.74
CA PRO A 75 -9.34 -16.99 -9.25
C PRO A 75 -8.19 -17.45 -8.35
N LEU A 76 -8.19 -18.73 -7.99
CA LEU A 76 -7.18 -19.31 -7.11
C LEU A 76 -6.13 -20.05 -7.93
N THR A 77 -4.87 -19.87 -7.55
CA THR A 77 -3.76 -20.63 -8.12
C THR A 77 -3.94 -22.13 -7.83
N PRO A 78 -3.71 -23.03 -8.81
CA PRO A 78 -3.73 -24.48 -8.61
C PRO A 78 -2.79 -24.92 -7.47
N SER A 79 -3.15 -25.99 -6.75
CA SER A 79 -2.41 -26.40 -5.54
C SER A 79 -0.97 -26.83 -5.80
N ASP A 80 -0.71 -27.45 -6.95
CA ASP A 80 0.63 -27.82 -7.41
C ASP A 80 1.49 -26.59 -7.69
N GLN A 81 0.90 -25.44 -7.96
CA GLN A 81 1.59 -24.15 -8.14
C GLN A 81 1.73 -23.37 -6.81
N LEU A 82 1.25 -23.87 -5.67
CA LEU A 82 1.51 -23.23 -4.39
C LEU A 82 2.80 -23.78 -3.76
N LEU A 83 3.41 -23.01 -2.87
CA LEU A 83 4.55 -23.50 -2.08
C LEU A 83 4.12 -24.64 -1.14
N SER A 84 4.82 -25.76 -1.23
CA SER A 84 4.72 -26.87 -0.28
C SER A 84 5.26 -26.46 1.10
N THR A 85 4.99 -27.28 2.11
CA THR A 85 5.54 -27.05 3.45
C THR A 85 7.07 -27.13 3.47
N ASP A 86 7.65 -28.11 2.78
CA ASP A 86 9.10 -28.25 2.67
C ASP A 86 9.74 -27.04 1.97
N GLU A 87 9.12 -26.54 0.89
CA GLU A 87 9.59 -25.35 0.18
C GLU A 87 9.52 -24.10 1.09
N ILE A 88 8.47 -23.96 1.90
CA ILE A 88 8.35 -22.85 2.87
C ILE A 88 9.44 -22.94 3.94
N LEU A 89 9.69 -24.12 4.49
CA LEU A 89 10.71 -24.34 5.51
C LEU A 89 12.12 -24.11 4.94
N HIS A 90 12.37 -24.53 3.70
CA HIS A 90 13.63 -24.26 2.99
C HIS A 90 13.85 -22.75 2.83
N LEU A 91 12.88 -22.02 2.29
CA LEU A 91 12.98 -20.57 2.13
C LEU A 91 13.15 -19.88 3.48
N ALA A 92 12.36 -20.24 4.50
CA ALA A 92 12.47 -19.68 5.83
C ALA A 92 13.88 -19.87 6.41
N ARG A 93 14.46 -21.08 6.28
CA ARG A 93 15.84 -21.37 6.69
C ARG A 93 16.86 -20.46 5.99
N LEU A 94 16.76 -20.33 4.66
CA LEU A 94 17.67 -19.46 3.89
C LEU A 94 17.60 -18.01 4.37
N PHE A 95 16.40 -17.46 4.54
CA PHE A 95 16.23 -16.09 5.01
C PHE A 95 16.77 -15.90 6.44
N VAL A 96 16.54 -16.85 7.34
CA VAL A 96 17.03 -16.78 8.73
C VAL A 96 18.56 -16.80 8.76
N GLN A 97 19.21 -17.69 7.99
CA GLN A 97 20.67 -17.74 7.87
C GLN A 97 21.28 -16.44 7.34
N GLN A 98 20.53 -15.67 6.55
CA GLN A 98 20.95 -14.36 6.05
C GLN A 98 20.62 -13.20 6.99
N GLY A 99 20.05 -13.45 8.17
CA GLY A 99 19.79 -12.44 9.20
C GLY A 99 18.33 -12.03 9.37
N VAL A 100 17.37 -12.74 8.77
CA VAL A 100 15.95 -12.59 9.15
C VAL A 100 15.75 -13.15 10.55
N ASN A 101 15.33 -12.29 11.47
CA ASN A 101 15.06 -12.66 12.87
C ASN A 101 13.57 -12.65 13.21
N LYS A 102 12.71 -12.21 12.28
CA LYS A 102 11.26 -12.14 12.48
C LYS A 102 10.52 -12.67 11.26
N ILE A 103 9.66 -13.68 11.47
CA ILE A 103 8.79 -14.24 10.44
C ILE A 103 7.33 -13.98 10.80
N ARG A 104 6.53 -13.53 9.83
CA ARG A 104 5.08 -13.45 9.97
C ARG A 104 4.35 -14.23 8.90
N LEU A 105 3.52 -15.16 9.35
CA LEU A 105 2.64 -15.98 8.54
C LEU A 105 1.36 -15.20 8.20
N THR A 106 1.00 -15.22 6.93
CA THR A 106 -0.22 -14.58 6.39
C THR A 106 -0.86 -15.51 5.35
N GLY A 107 -1.79 -15.02 4.54
CA GLY A 107 -2.36 -15.74 3.41
C GLY A 107 -3.30 -14.83 2.62
N GLY A 108 -4.36 -15.43 2.07
CA GLY A 108 -5.71 -14.99 2.36
C GLY A 108 -5.95 -15.14 3.87
N GLU A 109 -6.39 -16.31 4.33
CA GLU A 109 -6.51 -16.65 5.75
C GLU A 109 -5.62 -17.85 6.12
N PRO A 110 -4.52 -17.67 6.88
CA PRO A 110 -3.60 -18.78 7.19
C PRO A 110 -4.25 -19.92 7.98
N THR A 111 -5.26 -19.65 8.81
CA THR A 111 -5.92 -20.68 9.61
C THR A 111 -6.72 -21.69 8.79
N VAL A 112 -6.98 -21.42 7.49
CA VAL A 112 -7.60 -22.41 6.59
C VAL A 112 -6.60 -23.44 6.05
N ARG A 113 -5.29 -23.20 6.20
CA ARG A 113 -4.26 -24.15 5.77
C ARG A 113 -4.21 -25.34 6.75
N PRO A 114 -4.33 -26.60 6.28
CA PRO A 114 -4.41 -27.77 7.16
C PRO A 114 -3.17 -27.99 8.03
N ASP A 115 -1.98 -27.87 7.42
CA ASP A 115 -0.66 -28.13 8.01
C ASP A 115 -0.02 -26.89 8.66
N LEU A 116 -0.82 -25.88 9.02
CA LEU A 116 -0.33 -24.64 9.65
C LEU A 116 0.50 -24.90 10.90
N ILE A 117 0.10 -25.85 11.75
CA ILE A 117 0.79 -26.15 13.02
C ILE A 117 2.21 -26.69 12.73
N ASP A 118 2.33 -27.55 11.71
CA ASP A 118 3.61 -28.17 11.35
C ASP A 118 4.57 -27.14 10.75
N ILE A 119 4.05 -26.20 9.94
CA ILE A 119 4.82 -25.06 9.44
C ILE A 119 5.33 -24.19 10.60
N VAL A 120 4.48 -23.86 11.57
CA VAL A 120 4.91 -23.06 12.74
C VAL A 120 6.00 -23.78 13.52
N ARG A 121 5.84 -25.10 13.73
CA ARG A 121 6.83 -25.93 14.43
C ARG A 121 8.16 -25.95 13.69
N GLY A 122 8.16 -26.27 12.40
CA GLY A 122 9.37 -26.30 11.58
C GLY A 122 10.07 -24.95 11.46
N ILE A 123 9.33 -23.83 11.46
CA ILE A 123 9.93 -22.48 11.52
C ILE A 123 10.51 -22.23 12.92
N SER A 124 9.87 -22.70 13.99
CA SER A 124 10.39 -22.56 15.36
C SER A 124 11.72 -23.28 15.57
N ASP A 125 11.96 -24.38 14.85
CA ASP A 125 13.24 -25.09 14.86
C ASP A 125 14.41 -24.26 14.30
N LEU A 126 14.13 -23.11 13.66
CA LEU A 126 15.14 -22.17 13.17
C LEU A 126 15.62 -21.17 14.24
N ARG A 127 15.08 -21.21 15.47
CA ARG A 127 15.51 -20.32 16.57
C ARG A 127 17.02 -20.38 16.88
N PRO A 128 17.67 -21.57 16.92
CA PRO A 128 19.13 -21.64 17.10
C PRO A 128 19.93 -20.95 15.99
N GLN A 129 19.34 -20.71 14.83
CA GLN A 129 19.96 -20.02 13.69
C GLN A 129 19.73 -18.50 13.70
N GLY A 130 19.11 -17.95 14.77
CA GLY A 130 18.91 -16.51 14.96
C GLY A 130 17.48 -16.02 14.82
N LEU A 131 16.50 -16.90 14.57
CA LEU A 131 15.08 -16.52 14.57
C LEU A 131 14.62 -16.17 15.99
N GLN A 132 14.07 -14.96 16.16
CA GLN A 132 13.63 -14.44 17.46
C GLN A 132 12.12 -14.51 17.63
N SER A 133 11.34 -14.26 16.57
CA SER A 133 9.89 -14.17 16.69
C SER A 133 9.13 -14.72 15.49
N ILE A 134 8.09 -15.50 15.80
CA ILE A 134 7.07 -15.95 14.85
C ILE A 134 5.75 -15.26 15.17
N GLY A 135 5.11 -14.68 14.17
CA GLY A 135 3.76 -14.16 14.30
C GLY A 135 2.84 -14.60 13.19
N ILE A 136 1.55 -14.40 13.38
CA ILE A 136 0.52 -14.66 12.38
C ILE A 136 -0.38 -13.43 12.19
N THR A 137 -0.88 -13.19 10.98
CA THR A 137 -2.01 -12.29 10.73
C THR A 137 -3.20 -13.11 10.24
N THR A 138 -4.33 -13.01 10.93
CA THR A 138 -5.53 -13.82 10.72
C THR A 138 -6.78 -12.97 10.96
N ASN A 139 -7.91 -13.32 10.35
CA ASN A 139 -9.21 -12.76 10.68
C ASN A 139 -9.80 -13.32 11.99
N GLY A 140 -9.18 -14.36 12.58
CA GLY A 140 -9.55 -14.87 13.89
C GLY A 140 -10.73 -15.87 13.92
N ILE A 141 -11.51 -16.05 12.86
CA ILE A 141 -12.74 -16.89 12.92
C ILE A 141 -12.44 -18.33 13.30
N ALA A 142 -11.40 -18.93 12.71
CA ALA A 142 -11.03 -20.32 12.97
C ALA A 142 -9.86 -20.44 13.97
N LEU A 143 -9.46 -19.34 14.62
CA LEU A 143 -8.24 -19.26 15.40
C LEU A 143 -8.38 -19.95 16.76
N LYS A 144 -9.48 -19.71 17.49
CA LYS A 144 -9.74 -20.22 18.86
C LYS A 144 -9.27 -21.66 19.07
N ARG A 145 -9.77 -22.58 18.26
CA ARG A 145 -9.48 -24.02 18.35
C ARG A 145 -8.01 -24.39 18.10
N LYS A 146 -7.25 -23.54 17.40
CA LYS A 146 -5.84 -23.76 17.05
C LYS A 146 -4.88 -23.06 18.01
N LEU A 147 -5.35 -22.14 18.86
CA LEU A 147 -4.47 -21.32 19.72
C LEU A 147 -3.55 -22.14 20.64
N PRO A 148 -4.03 -23.17 21.38
CA PRO A 148 -3.15 -23.96 22.23
C PRO A 148 -2.03 -24.64 21.43
N LEU A 149 -2.39 -25.31 20.34
CA LEU A 149 -1.44 -26.00 19.46
C LEU A 149 -0.44 -25.04 18.80
N LEU A 150 -0.89 -23.85 18.40
CA LEU A 150 -0.02 -22.82 17.83
C LEU A 150 0.98 -22.28 18.84
N ARG A 151 0.53 -22.04 20.09
CA ARG A 151 1.40 -21.61 21.18
C ARG A 151 2.46 -22.67 21.46
N ASP A 152 2.05 -23.92 21.59
CA ASP A 152 2.93 -25.05 21.89
C ASP A 152 3.91 -25.32 20.72
N ALA A 153 3.51 -25.02 19.48
CA ALA A 153 4.38 -25.05 18.31
C ALA A 153 5.38 -23.88 18.23
N GLY A 154 5.29 -22.87 19.12
CA GLY A 154 6.26 -21.77 19.21
C GLY A 154 5.81 -20.43 18.62
N LEU A 155 4.52 -20.24 18.34
CA LEU A 155 3.97 -18.96 17.89
C LEU A 155 4.00 -17.91 19.01
N ASP A 156 4.62 -16.75 18.77
CA ASP A 156 4.77 -15.70 19.80
C ASP A 156 3.68 -14.63 19.79
N SER A 157 3.19 -14.24 18.60
CA SER A 157 2.37 -13.04 18.46
C SER A 157 1.24 -13.14 17.43
N LEU A 158 0.12 -12.50 17.76
CA LEU A 158 -1.11 -12.53 16.98
C LEU A 158 -1.45 -11.12 16.47
N ASN A 159 -1.73 -11.02 15.17
CA ASN A 159 -2.40 -9.88 14.58
C ASN A 159 -3.78 -10.34 14.11
N ILE A 160 -4.84 -9.93 14.79
CA ILE A 160 -6.22 -10.31 14.48
C ILE A 160 -6.87 -9.14 13.75
N SER A 161 -7.33 -9.35 12.52
CA SER A 161 -8.07 -8.33 11.76
C SER A 161 -9.52 -8.28 12.24
N LEU A 162 -9.93 -7.14 12.80
CA LEU A 162 -11.28 -6.87 13.25
C LEU A 162 -11.56 -5.37 13.07
N ASP A 163 -12.45 -5.05 12.14
CA ASP A 163 -12.66 -3.67 11.70
C ASP A 163 -13.82 -2.96 12.43
N THR A 164 -14.56 -3.66 13.28
CA THR A 164 -15.69 -3.12 14.03
C THR A 164 -15.98 -3.97 15.26
N LEU A 165 -16.50 -3.34 16.33
CA LEU A 165 -17.05 -4.03 17.50
C LEU A 165 -18.57 -4.22 17.41
N ASP A 166 -19.20 -3.72 16.33
CA ASP A 166 -20.59 -3.97 16.01
C ASP A 166 -20.74 -5.26 15.19
N ARG A 167 -21.56 -6.18 15.70
CA ARG A 167 -21.79 -7.49 15.09
C ARG A 167 -22.41 -7.39 13.69
N HIS A 168 -23.36 -6.47 13.49
CA HIS A 168 -24.04 -6.33 12.20
C HIS A 168 -23.12 -5.72 11.15
N MET A 169 -22.39 -4.67 11.53
CA MET A 169 -21.37 -4.05 10.68
C MET A 169 -20.27 -5.06 10.31
N PHE A 170 -19.91 -5.98 11.21
CA PHE A 170 -18.94 -7.05 10.89
C PHE A 170 -19.43 -7.89 9.71
N GLU A 171 -20.70 -8.31 9.73
CA GLU A 171 -21.29 -9.10 8.65
C GLU A 171 -21.35 -8.31 7.33
N ILE A 172 -21.68 -7.03 7.37
CA ILE A 172 -21.66 -6.14 6.19
C ILE A 172 -20.25 -6.04 5.61
N MET A 173 -19.26 -5.74 6.46
CA MET A 173 -17.89 -5.50 6.02
C MET A 173 -17.22 -6.76 5.50
N THR A 174 -17.48 -7.92 6.11
CA THR A 174 -16.81 -9.19 5.79
C THR A 174 -17.61 -10.12 4.87
N ARG A 175 -18.91 -9.81 4.66
CA ARG A 175 -19.92 -10.61 3.94
C ARG A 175 -20.12 -12.03 4.48
N ARG A 176 -19.77 -12.24 5.75
CA ARG A 176 -19.85 -13.53 6.45
C ARG A 176 -20.12 -13.31 7.93
N ARG A 177 -20.75 -14.30 8.57
CA ARG A 177 -20.87 -14.36 10.03
C ARG A 177 -19.56 -14.80 10.67
N GLY A 178 -19.35 -14.45 11.92
CA GLY A 178 -18.18 -14.93 12.68
C GLY A 178 -17.66 -14.02 13.78
N PHE A 179 -18.27 -12.84 14.00
CA PHE A 179 -17.87 -11.86 15.01
C PHE A 179 -17.55 -12.49 16.37
N ASP A 180 -18.47 -13.31 16.91
CA ASP A 180 -18.30 -13.95 18.22
C ASP A 180 -17.09 -14.88 18.28
N ASN A 181 -16.77 -15.56 17.18
CA ASN A 181 -15.59 -16.41 17.11
C ASN A 181 -14.29 -15.59 17.10
N VAL A 182 -14.31 -14.40 16.50
CA VAL A 182 -13.16 -13.49 16.50
C VAL A 182 -12.92 -12.94 17.90
N VAL A 183 -13.96 -12.42 18.56
CA VAL A 183 -13.89 -11.91 19.93
C VAL A 183 -13.41 -13.01 20.89
N ALA A 184 -14.02 -14.19 20.83
CA ALA A 184 -13.61 -15.32 21.65
C ALA A 184 -12.16 -15.80 21.37
N SER A 185 -11.64 -15.57 20.16
CA SER A 185 -10.23 -15.84 19.84
C SER A 185 -9.28 -14.79 20.42
N ILE A 186 -9.71 -13.52 20.47
CA ILE A 186 -8.95 -12.44 21.11
C ILE A 186 -8.86 -12.69 22.62
N GLU A 187 -9.99 -12.98 23.27
CA GLU A 187 -10.06 -13.27 24.71
C GLU A 187 -9.20 -14.48 25.07
N GLN A 188 -9.38 -15.60 24.37
CA GLN A 188 -8.58 -16.80 24.64
C GLN A 188 -7.08 -16.58 24.38
N ALA A 189 -6.72 -15.76 23.40
CA ALA A 189 -5.33 -15.42 23.16
C ALA A 189 -4.70 -14.63 24.32
N VAL A 190 -5.47 -13.73 24.93
CA VAL A 190 -5.06 -13.02 26.15
C VAL A 190 -4.94 -14.01 27.31
N ASP A 191 -5.94 -14.85 27.53
CA ASP A 191 -5.96 -15.83 28.63
C ASP A 191 -4.81 -16.85 28.55
N LEU A 192 -4.43 -17.26 27.33
CA LEU A 192 -3.32 -18.18 27.10
C LEU A 192 -1.94 -17.52 27.28
N GLY A 193 -1.88 -16.22 27.52
CA GLY A 193 -0.66 -15.47 27.79
C GLY A 193 0.22 -15.22 26.57
N PHE A 194 -0.37 -15.06 25.37
CA PHE A 194 0.42 -14.69 24.20
C PHE A 194 1.16 -13.37 24.44
N LYS A 195 2.46 -13.32 24.11
CA LYS A 195 3.33 -12.14 24.37
C LYS A 195 2.79 -10.84 23.78
N SER A 196 2.03 -10.93 22.69
CA SER A 196 1.48 -9.78 21.99
C SER A 196 0.22 -10.17 21.22
N VAL A 197 -0.93 -9.67 21.67
CA VAL A 197 -2.21 -9.72 20.95
C VAL A 197 -2.52 -8.35 20.36
N LYS A 198 -2.57 -8.26 19.03
CA LYS A 198 -2.81 -7.00 18.31
C LYS A 198 -4.07 -7.11 17.49
N ILE A 199 -4.92 -6.09 17.54
CA ILE A 199 -6.10 -5.97 16.70
C ILE A 199 -5.75 -4.99 15.57
N ASN A 200 -6.05 -5.33 14.32
CA ASN A 200 -5.90 -4.44 13.18
C ASN A 200 -7.28 -4.04 12.67
N CYS A 201 -7.52 -2.73 12.60
CA CYS A 201 -8.75 -2.15 12.10
C CYS A 201 -8.42 -1.19 10.95
N VAL A 202 -8.85 -1.49 9.74
CA VAL A 202 -8.80 -0.58 8.60
C VAL A 202 -9.95 0.42 8.74
N VAL A 203 -9.62 1.69 8.90
CA VAL A 203 -10.61 2.74 9.16
C VAL A 203 -11.05 3.39 7.84
N MET A 204 -12.36 3.36 7.59
CA MET A 204 -13.01 3.93 6.42
C MET A 204 -14.11 4.91 6.84
N ARG A 205 -14.03 6.14 6.33
CA ARG A 205 -15.00 7.20 6.59
C ARG A 205 -16.39 6.79 6.17
N GLY A 206 -17.38 7.03 7.03
CA GLY A 206 -18.78 6.72 6.79
C GLY A 206 -19.07 5.22 6.73
N THR A 207 -18.14 4.37 7.18
CA THR A 207 -18.34 2.92 7.26
C THR A 207 -18.10 2.42 8.69
N ASN A 208 -16.92 2.69 9.26
CA ASN A 208 -16.56 2.21 10.60
C ASN A 208 -15.71 3.21 11.40
N ASP A 209 -15.59 4.47 10.96
CA ASP A 209 -14.77 5.47 11.65
C ASP A 209 -15.34 5.91 13.01
N ASP A 210 -16.64 5.68 13.23
CA ASP A 210 -17.33 5.78 14.51
C ASP A 210 -16.86 4.70 15.52
N GLN A 211 -16.48 3.51 15.03
CA GLN A 211 -16.05 2.38 15.86
C GLN A 211 -14.69 2.58 16.53
N VAL A 212 -13.89 3.55 16.08
CA VAL A 212 -12.58 3.86 16.66
C VAL A 212 -12.70 4.16 18.17
N MET A 213 -13.72 4.90 18.58
CA MET A 213 -13.94 5.21 20.00
C MET A 213 -14.31 3.98 20.82
N ASN A 214 -15.09 3.06 20.23
CA ASN A 214 -15.46 1.80 20.88
C ASN A 214 -14.22 0.92 21.09
N PHE A 215 -13.34 0.85 20.09
CA PHE A 215 -12.06 0.15 20.22
C PHE A 215 -11.14 0.77 21.27
N VAL A 216 -11.05 2.10 21.33
CA VAL A 216 -10.26 2.76 22.38
C VAL A 216 -10.85 2.42 23.75
N ALA A 217 -12.17 2.52 23.93
CA ALA A 217 -12.83 2.13 25.18
C ALA A 217 -12.59 0.65 25.53
N TYR A 218 -12.59 -0.24 24.54
CA TYR A 218 -12.30 -1.67 24.73
C TYR A 218 -10.90 -1.92 25.33
N THR A 219 -9.91 -1.09 25.01
CA THR A 219 -8.56 -1.18 25.60
C THR A 219 -8.47 -0.80 27.08
N LYS A 220 -9.55 -0.32 27.70
CA LYS A 220 -9.55 0.02 29.12
C LYS A 220 -9.19 -1.18 29.99
N ASP A 221 -9.92 -2.27 29.80
CA ASP A 221 -9.80 -3.49 30.61
C ASP A 221 -9.12 -4.64 29.84
N MET A 222 -8.98 -4.51 28.52
CA MET A 222 -8.32 -5.53 27.69
C MET A 222 -6.87 -5.17 27.38
N PRO A 223 -5.88 -6.02 27.72
CA PRO A 223 -4.46 -5.78 27.49
C PRO A 223 -4.03 -6.06 26.04
N VAL A 224 -4.78 -5.50 25.08
CA VAL A 224 -4.54 -5.64 23.64
C VAL A 224 -3.99 -4.35 23.04
N ASN A 225 -3.32 -4.45 21.89
CA ASN A 225 -2.91 -3.29 21.11
C ASN A 225 -3.80 -3.15 19.86
N VAL A 226 -4.71 -2.18 19.86
CA VAL A 226 -5.57 -1.90 18.70
C VAL A 226 -4.87 -0.93 17.77
N ARG A 227 -4.69 -1.32 16.51
CA ARG A 227 -4.00 -0.54 15.50
C ARG A 227 -4.96 -0.12 14.40
N PHE A 228 -5.15 1.18 14.29
CA PHE A 228 -5.92 1.82 13.23
C PHE A 228 -5.03 2.00 12.01
N ILE A 229 -5.48 1.45 10.89
CA ILE A 229 -4.78 1.45 9.61
C ILE A 229 -5.53 2.39 8.68
N GLU A 230 -4.80 3.34 8.10
CA GLU A 230 -5.36 4.17 7.03
C GLU A 230 -5.78 3.29 5.86
N TYR A 231 -7.01 3.49 5.38
CA TYR A 231 -7.47 2.87 4.14
C TYR A 231 -6.46 3.18 3.02
N MET A 232 -6.13 2.19 2.19
CA MET A 232 -5.12 2.29 1.12
C MET A 232 -5.68 1.79 -0.21
N PRO A 233 -5.14 2.27 -1.36
CA PRO A 233 -5.48 1.72 -2.66
C PRO A 233 -4.94 0.30 -2.81
N PHE A 234 -5.81 -0.63 -3.18
CA PHE A 234 -5.45 -1.97 -3.64
C PHE A 234 -6.21 -2.30 -4.91
N ASP A 235 -5.63 -3.16 -5.74
CA ASP A 235 -6.31 -3.65 -6.94
C ASP A 235 -7.65 -4.31 -6.55
N GLY A 236 -8.74 -3.83 -7.16
CA GLY A 236 -10.09 -4.35 -6.91
C GLY A 236 -10.83 -3.76 -5.71
N ASN A 237 -10.22 -2.92 -4.86
CA ASN A 237 -10.89 -2.41 -3.66
C ASN A 237 -11.70 -1.11 -3.84
N ARG A 238 -11.94 -0.68 -5.10
CA ARG A 238 -12.65 0.57 -5.47
C ARG A 238 -12.21 1.76 -4.62
N TRP A 239 -10.89 1.94 -4.49
CA TRP A 239 -10.26 3.02 -3.73
C TRP A 239 -10.95 4.37 -3.96
N ASN A 240 -11.29 5.03 -2.85
CA ASN A 240 -11.83 6.39 -2.86
C ASN A 240 -11.16 7.20 -1.73
N LYS A 241 -10.55 8.33 -2.12
CA LYS A 241 -9.88 9.26 -1.20
C LYS A 241 -10.82 9.79 -0.11
N ASP A 242 -12.09 10.00 -0.41
CA ASP A 242 -13.08 10.52 0.54
C ASP A 242 -13.33 9.56 1.70
N LYS A 243 -13.02 8.26 1.50
CA LYS A 243 -13.08 7.24 2.55
C LYS A 243 -11.86 7.22 3.47
N LEU A 244 -10.79 7.95 3.13
CA LEU A 244 -9.61 8.05 3.99
C LEU A 244 -9.91 8.88 5.25
N VAL A 245 -9.55 8.34 6.40
CA VAL A 245 -9.51 9.08 7.68
C VAL A 245 -8.05 9.25 8.09
N PRO A 246 -7.49 10.47 8.00
CA PRO A 246 -6.13 10.75 8.45
C PRO A 246 -5.94 10.43 9.93
N TYR A 247 -4.78 9.90 10.31
CA TYR A 247 -4.55 9.55 11.73
C TYR A 247 -4.68 10.74 12.69
N ARG A 248 -4.31 11.96 12.29
CA ARG A 248 -4.41 13.17 13.14
C ARG A 248 -5.86 13.45 13.53
N GLU A 249 -6.79 13.24 12.60
CA GLU A 249 -8.22 13.37 12.88
C GLU A 249 -8.67 12.36 13.94
N LEU A 250 -8.14 11.14 13.90
CA LEU A 250 -8.44 10.12 14.93
C LEU A 250 -7.84 10.48 16.28
N ILE A 251 -6.61 11.00 16.32
CA ILE A 251 -5.97 11.49 17.57
C ILE A 251 -6.85 12.57 18.22
N GLU A 252 -7.23 13.60 17.47
CA GLU A 252 -8.05 14.70 17.98
C GLU A 252 -9.39 14.21 18.53
N ARG A 253 -10.06 13.29 17.81
CA ARG A 253 -11.32 12.69 18.28
C ARG A 253 -11.14 11.88 19.57
N ILE A 254 -10.04 11.13 19.69
CA ILE A 254 -9.72 10.32 20.88
C ILE A 254 -9.42 11.23 22.07
N GLU A 255 -8.54 12.22 21.91
CA GLU A 255 -8.19 13.17 22.97
C GLU A 255 -9.43 13.91 23.48
N LYS A 256 -10.30 14.36 22.57
CA LYS A 256 -11.56 15.03 22.93
C LYS A 256 -12.49 14.16 23.78
N ARG A 257 -12.53 12.84 23.55
CA ARG A 257 -13.44 11.93 24.26
C ARG A 257 -12.85 11.36 25.54
N PHE A 258 -11.55 11.07 25.57
CA PHE A 258 -10.89 10.34 26.66
C PHE A 258 -9.97 11.21 27.53
N GLY A 259 -9.84 12.51 27.24
CA GLY A 259 -9.15 13.48 28.09
C GLY A 259 -7.62 13.48 27.97
N GLY A 260 -7.03 12.57 27.18
CA GLY A 260 -5.59 12.57 26.87
C GLY A 260 -5.12 11.28 26.19
N LEU A 261 -4.05 11.39 25.40
CA LEU A 261 -3.44 10.27 24.69
C LEU A 261 -1.91 10.38 24.73
N HIS A 262 -1.25 9.49 25.48
CA HIS A 262 0.20 9.54 25.69
C HIS A 262 0.94 8.79 24.60
N LYS A 263 1.86 9.47 23.92
CA LYS A 263 2.76 8.86 22.93
C LYS A 263 3.73 7.91 23.64
N LEU A 264 3.84 6.68 23.12
CA LEU A 264 4.83 5.70 23.56
C LEU A 264 6.07 5.75 22.65
N SER A 265 7.20 5.26 23.15
CA SER A 265 8.43 5.09 22.36
C SER A 265 8.20 4.04 21.26
N ASP A 266 8.53 4.40 20.03
CA ASP A 266 8.48 3.49 18.88
C ASP A 266 9.88 2.88 18.63
N ASP A 267 9.93 1.62 18.18
CA ASP A 267 11.18 1.00 17.71
C ASP A 267 11.68 1.64 16.39
N PRO A 268 12.98 1.57 16.06
CA PRO A 268 13.55 2.24 14.88
C PRO A 268 12.87 1.88 13.53
N ASN A 269 12.32 0.68 13.41
CA ASN A 269 11.68 0.18 12.19
C ASN A 269 10.16 0.00 12.36
N ASP A 270 9.56 0.55 13.43
CA ASP A 270 8.16 0.34 13.72
C ASP A 270 7.26 1.11 12.75
N THR A 271 6.25 0.41 12.24
CA THR A 271 5.29 1.00 11.28
C THR A 271 4.09 1.62 11.97
N THR A 272 4.03 1.49 13.30
CA THR A 272 2.90 1.87 14.12
C THR A 272 3.36 2.96 15.06
N LYS A 273 2.68 4.10 15.05
CA LYS A 273 2.84 5.12 16.08
C LYS A 273 2.01 4.70 17.28
N SER A 274 2.66 4.19 18.33
CA SER A 274 1.98 3.68 19.52
C SER A 274 1.65 4.78 20.53
N TYR A 275 0.47 4.67 21.14
CA TYR A 275 -0.06 5.57 22.16
C TYR A 275 -0.84 4.78 23.22
N GLN A 276 -1.14 5.42 24.35
CA GLN A 276 -1.93 4.85 25.42
C GLN A 276 -2.80 5.92 26.08
N VAL A 277 -4.07 5.58 26.35
CA VAL A 277 -4.93 6.42 27.20
C VAL A 277 -4.51 6.21 28.66
N PRO A 278 -4.29 7.27 29.46
CA PRO A 278 -3.90 7.11 30.86
C PRO A 278 -4.84 6.19 31.64
N GLY A 279 -4.28 5.22 32.38
CA GLY A 279 -5.04 4.26 33.18
C GLY A 279 -5.63 3.07 32.41
N TYR A 280 -5.49 3.00 31.09
CA TYR A 280 -5.98 1.87 30.30
C TYR A 280 -4.93 0.76 30.23
N GLN A 281 -5.34 -0.50 30.31
CA GLN A 281 -4.44 -1.66 30.24
C GLN A 281 -3.84 -1.85 28.84
N GLY A 282 -4.64 -1.63 27.81
CA GLY A 282 -4.26 -1.79 26.42
C GLY A 282 -3.61 -0.55 25.81
N LYS A 283 -3.31 -0.64 24.52
CA LYS A 283 -2.63 0.41 23.72
C LYS A 283 -3.40 0.66 22.44
N VAL A 284 -3.25 1.86 21.90
CA VAL A 284 -3.72 2.20 20.55
C VAL A 284 -2.55 2.56 19.65
N GLY A 285 -2.64 2.23 18.38
CA GLY A 285 -1.58 2.47 17.42
C GLY A 285 -2.12 2.98 16.09
N PHE A 286 -1.32 3.77 15.39
CA PHE A 286 -1.70 4.31 14.07
C PHE A 286 -0.69 3.89 13.02
N ILE A 287 -1.18 3.24 11.96
CA ILE A 287 -0.38 2.85 10.79
C ILE A 287 -0.72 3.84 9.68
N THR A 288 0.15 4.85 9.53
CA THR A 288 -0.01 6.04 8.68
C THR A 288 0.43 5.77 7.24
N SER A 289 -0.19 4.78 6.60
CA SER A 289 0.26 4.27 5.31
C SER A 289 0.17 5.28 4.17
N MET A 290 -0.74 6.25 4.27
CA MET A 290 -1.04 7.25 3.23
C MET A 290 -0.56 8.65 3.60
N THR A 291 -0.62 9.03 4.87
CA THR A 291 -0.38 10.43 5.29
C THR A 291 1.04 10.71 5.75
N GLU A 292 1.71 9.76 6.40
CA GLU A 292 3.07 9.90 6.92
C GLU A 292 3.82 8.57 6.79
N HIS A 293 4.48 8.35 5.65
CA HIS A 293 5.09 7.05 5.31
C HIS A 293 6.29 6.68 6.20
N PHE A 294 6.44 5.38 6.45
CA PHE A 294 7.56 4.76 7.19
C PHE A 294 8.58 4.05 6.26
N CYS A 295 8.61 4.40 4.97
CA CYS A 295 9.43 3.68 3.99
C CYS A 295 10.94 3.82 4.25
N GLY A 296 11.39 4.95 4.82
CA GLY A 296 12.80 5.20 5.14
C GLY A 296 13.43 4.17 6.08
N THR A 297 12.64 3.54 6.95
CA THR A 297 13.10 2.52 7.90
C THR A 297 12.52 1.13 7.61
N CYS A 298 11.95 0.90 6.41
CA CYS A 298 11.28 -0.36 6.10
C CYS A 298 12.25 -1.55 5.97
N ASN A 299 12.12 -2.51 6.88
CA ASN A 299 12.91 -3.74 6.97
C ASN A 299 12.18 -5.00 6.46
N ARG A 300 11.07 -4.83 5.71
CA ARG A 300 10.15 -5.94 5.36
C ARG A 300 10.35 -6.49 3.95
N LEU A 301 10.28 -7.80 3.84
CA LEU A 301 10.16 -8.57 2.60
C LEU A 301 8.92 -9.47 2.66
N ARG A 302 8.39 -9.86 1.50
CA ARG A 302 7.22 -10.73 1.41
C ARG A 302 7.45 -11.84 0.40
N ILE A 303 7.04 -13.05 0.74
CA ILE A 303 6.85 -14.18 -0.18
C ILE A 303 5.34 -14.37 -0.34
N THR A 304 4.87 -14.43 -1.58
CA THR A 304 3.48 -14.73 -1.95
C THR A 304 3.24 -16.25 -1.93
N ALA A 305 1.98 -16.68 -2.04
CA ALA A 305 1.62 -18.09 -1.83
C ALA A 305 2.09 -19.01 -2.98
N ASP A 306 2.18 -18.46 -4.19
CA ASP A 306 2.82 -19.04 -5.38
C ASP A 306 4.36 -19.02 -5.29
N GLY A 307 4.94 -18.42 -4.25
CA GLY A 307 6.37 -18.42 -3.98
C GLY A 307 7.17 -17.33 -4.67
N SER A 308 6.52 -16.26 -5.09
CA SER A 308 7.18 -15.07 -5.62
C SER A 308 7.63 -14.13 -4.49
N ILE A 309 8.84 -13.57 -4.60
CA ILE A 309 9.33 -12.54 -3.66
C ILE A 309 8.87 -11.15 -4.11
N LYS A 310 8.24 -10.43 -3.18
CA LYS A 310 7.90 -9.01 -3.25
C LYS A 310 8.73 -8.20 -2.26
N VAL A 311 9.51 -7.28 -2.79
CA VAL A 311 10.32 -6.35 -1.97
C VAL A 311 9.55 -5.12 -1.51
N CYS A 312 8.40 -4.83 -2.12
CA CYS A 312 7.49 -3.76 -1.71
C CYS A 312 6.05 -4.25 -1.89
N LEU A 313 5.14 -3.81 -1.01
CA LEU A 313 3.72 -4.15 -1.11
C LEU A 313 3.07 -3.59 -2.39
N PHE A 314 3.55 -2.43 -2.86
CA PHE A 314 3.07 -1.71 -4.05
C PHE A 314 4.02 -1.86 -5.26
N GLY A 315 4.98 -2.77 -5.20
CA GLY A 315 5.87 -3.03 -6.33
C GLY A 315 5.22 -3.99 -7.32
N SER A 316 5.34 -3.71 -8.62
CA SER A 316 4.91 -4.62 -9.70
C SER A 316 5.94 -5.69 -10.04
N THR A 317 7.17 -5.55 -9.55
CA THR A 317 8.25 -6.52 -9.82
C THR A 317 8.19 -7.67 -8.84
N GLU A 318 8.11 -8.88 -9.38
CA GLU A 318 8.08 -10.14 -8.65
C GLU A 318 9.14 -11.08 -9.23
N VAL A 319 9.75 -11.90 -8.40
CA VAL A 319 10.71 -12.95 -8.81
C VAL A 319 10.23 -14.26 -8.22
N SER A 320 9.96 -15.27 -9.05
CA SER A 320 9.47 -16.57 -8.60
C SER A 320 10.60 -17.39 -7.97
N LEU A 321 10.63 -17.48 -6.64
CA LEU A 321 11.58 -18.34 -5.92
C LEU A 321 11.18 -19.81 -5.98
N ARG A 322 9.87 -20.10 -6.09
CA ARG A 322 9.34 -21.45 -6.29
C ARG A 322 9.88 -22.09 -7.55
N ASP A 323 9.80 -21.38 -8.69
CA ASP A 323 10.24 -21.96 -9.96
C ASP A 323 11.74 -22.21 -9.98
N MET A 324 12.52 -21.32 -9.35
CA MET A 324 13.95 -21.53 -9.13
C MET A 324 14.22 -22.74 -8.22
N LEU A 325 13.46 -22.90 -7.14
CA LEU A 325 13.53 -24.08 -6.28
C LEU A 325 13.23 -25.36 -7.03
N ARG A 326 12.35 -25.35 -8.05
CA ARG A 326 11.95 -26.59 -8.74
C ARG A 326 12.84 -26.98 -9.92
N GLN A 327 13.84 -26.17 -10.27
CA GLN A 327 14.81 -26.50 -11.31
C GLN A 327 15.84 -27.53 -10.82
N GLN A 328 16.37 -28.37 -11.72
CA GLN A 328 17.26 -29.49 -11.35
C GLN A 328 18.66 -29.10 -10.84
N ASP A 329 19.11 -27.85 -11.06
CA ASP A 329 20.46 -27.38 -10.68
C ASP A 329 20.42 -26.46 -9.44
N GLN A 330 19.75 -26.94 -8.39
CA GLN A 330 19.48 -26.21 -7.15
C GLN A 330 20.76 -25.90 -6.37
N LYS A 331 21.23 -24.67 -6.44
CA LYS A 331 22.18 -24.14 -5.46
C LYS A 331 21.51 -23.02 -4.69
N ASP A 332 21.55 -23.11 -3.37
CA ASP A 332 21.06 -22.05 -2.47
C ASP A 332 21.69 -20.70 -2.81
N ASP A 333 22.92 -20.69 -3.33
CA ASP A 333 23.60 -19.49 -3.83
C ASP A 333 22.85 -18.78 -4.97
N HIS A 334 22.24 -19.52 -5.91
CA HIS A 334 21.47 -18.91 -7.00
C HIS A 334 20.20 -18.23 -6.46
N LEU A 335 19.52 -18.86 -5.50
CA LEU A 335 18.37 -18.27 -4.81
C LEU A 335 18.79 -16.99 -4.07
N LEU A 336 19.90 -17.04 -3.32
CA LEU A 336 20.44 -15.88 -2.60
C LEU A 336 20.84 -14.74 -3.53
N GLN A 337 21.41 -15.04 -4.69
CA GLN A 337 21.73 -14.02 -5.70
C GLN A 337 20.46 -13.37 -6.26
N ALA A 338 19.44 -14.15 -6.59
CA ALA A 338 18.15 -13.63 -7.06
C ALA A 338 17.45 -12.77 -5.99
N ILE A 339 17.45 -13.22 -4.73
CA ILE A 339 16.95 -12.44 -3.59
C ILE A 339 17.70 -11.12 -3.47
N GLY A 340 19.04 -11.16 -3.49
CA GLY A 340 19.87 -9.95 -3.42
C GLY A 340 19.62 -8.97 -4.58
N ALA A 341 19.46 -9.49 -5.79
CA ALA A 341 19.12 -8.68 -6.96
C ALA A 341 17.73 -8.03 -6.83
N ALA A 342 16.74 -8.77 -6.32
CA ALA A 342 15.40 -8.23 -6.06
C ALA A 342 15.44 -7.14 -4.98
N VAL A 343 16.13 -7.40 -3.86
CA VAL A 343 16.27 -6.46 -2.73
C VAL A 343 16.94 -5.16 -3.17
N ARG A 344 18.00 -5.22 -3.99
CA ARG A 344 18.66 -4.01 -4.54
C ARG A 344 17.75 -3.15 -5.42
N LYS A 345 16.71 -3.72 -6.02
CA LYS A 345 15.71 -2.98 -6.81
C LYS A 345 14.61 -2.32 -5.96
N LYS A 346 14.60 -2.54 -4.63
CA LYS A 346 13.63 -1.92 -3.73
C LYS A 346 13.79 -0.40 -3.74
N LYS A 347 12.75 0.31 -4.19
CA LYS A 347 12.73 1.78 -4.22
C LYS A 347 12.79 2.39 -2.81
N ARG A 348 13.23 3.66 -2.71
CA ARG A 348 13.28 4.41 -1.44
C ARG A 348 11.90 4.47 -0.78
N GLN A 349 10.88 4.77 -1.57
CA GLN A 349 9.48 4.80 -1.18
C GLN A 349 8.59 4.34 -2.34
N HIS A 350 7.37 3.88 -2.05
CA HIS A 350 6.36 3.63 -3.08
C HIS A 350 5.84 4.96 -3.63
N ALA A 351 5.42 4.98 -4.89
CA ALA A 351 4.68 6.10 -5.44
C ALA A 351 3.29 6.10 -4.78
N VAL A 352 2.95 7.20 -4.13
CA VAL A 352 1.64 7.40 -3.50
C VAL A 352 0.82 8.19 -4.50
N VAL A 353 -0.43 7.79 -4.74
CA VAL A 353 -1.39 8.69 -5.38
C VAL A 353 -1.52 9.89 -4.44
N ALA A 354 -0.89 11.01 -4.78
CA ALA A 354 -0.67 12.13 -3.87
C ALA A 354 -1.99 12.62 -3.26
N ALA A 355 -2.20 12.32 -1.98
CA ALA A 355 -3.21 12.99 -1.19
C ALA A 355 -2.62 14.34 -0.76
N ASN A 356 -2.95 15.41 -1.51
CA ASN A 356 -2.85 16.77 -0.96
C ASN A 356 -3.62 16.80 0.36
N ILE A 357 -2.89 16.81 1.48
CA ILE A 357 -3.40 17.06 2.82
C ILE A 357 -2.70 18.34 3.27
N PRO A 358 -3.43 19.45 3.46
CA PRO A 358 -2.81 20.70 3.87
C PRO A 358 -2.30 20.56 5.31
N VAL A 359 -0.98 20.57 5.47
CA VAL A 359 -0.36 20.79 6.79
C VAL A 359 -0.51 22.28 7.09
N PHE A 360 -1.49 22.63 7.92
CA PHE A 360 -1.57 23.96 8.51
C PHE A 360 -0.36 24.17 9.41
N ASN A 361 0.64 24.90 8.93
CA ASN A 361 1.62 25.53 9.80
C ASN A 361 1.61 27.03 9.51
N LYS A 362 0.92 27.79 10.36
CA LYS A 362 1.04 29.24 10.40
C LYS A 362 2.43 29.56 10.94
N ARG A 363 3.30 30.10 10.09
CA ARG A 363 4.31 31.07 10.53
C ARG A 363 4.56 32.09 9.43
N TRP A 364 4.13 33.31 9.72
CA TRP A 364 4.37 34.49 8.91
C TRP A 364 5.85 34.83 8.97
N TYR A 365 6.51 34.95 7.81
CA TYR A 365 7.56 35.94 7.61
C TYR A 365 7.45 36.51 6.21
N SER A 366 7.18 37.81 6.16
CA SER A 366 7.45 38.70 5.05
C SER A 366 8.97 38.79 4.87
N THR A 367 9.46 38.65 3.64
CA THR A 367 10.46 39.57 3.09
C THR A 367 10.45 39.52 1.57
N SER A 368 10.67 40.70 1.00
CA SER A 368 10.57 41.10 -0.39
C SER A 368 11.78 40.71 -1.26
N SER A 369 11.53 40.81 -2.57
CA SER A 369 12.47 41.11 -3.66
C SER A 369 13.40 40.00 -4.16
N ARG A 370 13.29 39.65 -5.45
CA ARG A 370 14.21 40.11 -6.52
C ARG A 370 13.87 39.51 -7.88
N ASP A 371 14.27 40.27 -8.89
CA ASP A 371 14.06 40.11 -10.32
C ASP A 371 15.30 39.44 -10.99
N LYS A 372 15.08 38.83 -12.16
CA LYS A 372 16.01 38.38 -13.24
C LYS A 372 16.91 37.14 -13.08
N GLY A 373 16.85 36.28 -14.12
CA GLY A 373 17.87 35.28 -14.52
C GLY A 373 17.27 33.99 -15.09
N ASP A 374 17.27 33.83 -16.42
CA ASP A 374 16.81 32.63 -17.15
C ASP A 374 17.73 31.43 -16.86
N GLU A 375 17.32 30.59 -15.91
CA GLU A 375 17.72 29.19 -15.83
C GLU A 375 16.47 28.35 -16.05
N ALA A 376 16.55 27.28 -16.85
CA ALA A 376 15.44 26.36 -17.08
C ALA A 376 15.05 25.66 -15.77
N ARG A 377 14.10 26.25 -15.04
CA ARG A 377 13.61 25.75 -13.74
C ARG A 377 12.27 25.07 -13.92
N LEU A 378 12.12 23.89 -13.30
CA LEU A 378 10.85 23.18 -13.22
C LEU A 378 9.86 23.98 -12.37
N THR A 379 8.82 24.52 -13.01
CA THR A 379 7.89 25.45 -12.36
C THR A 379 6.94 24.77 -11.37
N HIS A 380 6.63 23.50 -11.60
CA HIS A 380 5.72 22.68 -10.79
C HIS A 380 6.44 21.89 -9.70
N THR A 381 7.72 22.18 -9.45
CA THR A 381 8.46 21.63 -8.32
C THR A 381 9.04 22.76 -7.50
N ASP A 382 9.07 22.57 -6.20
CA ASP A 382 9.77 23.45 -5.30
C ASP A 382 11.29 23.26 -5.49
N PRO A 383 12.07 24.33 -5.74
CA PRO A 383 13.50 24.21 -6.04
C PRO A 383 14.35 23.67 -4.88
N GLU A 384 13.91 23.84 -3.63
CA GLU A 384 14.69 23.46 -2.45
C GLU A 384 14.33 22.05 -1.97
N THR A 385 13.04 21.69 -2.05
CA THR A 385 12.53 20.42 -1.54
C THR A 385 12.32 19.37 -2.63
N GLY A 386 12.23 19.78 -3.90
CA GLY A 386 11.88 18.91 -5.03
C GLY A 386 10.42 18.46 -5.03
N GLU A 387 9.60 18.96 -4.11
CA GLU A 387 8.19 18.57 -3.96
C GLU A 387 7.33 19.20 -5.06
N ALA A 388 6.29 18.47 -5.49
CA ALA A 388 5.37 18.97 -6.50
C ALA A 388 4.51 20.12 -5.93
N ARG A 389 4.45 21.24 -6.65
CA ARG A 389 3.68 22.42 -6.25
C ARG A 389 2.85 22.95 -7.42
N MET A 390 1.65 23.44 -7.11
CA MET A 390 0.83 24.13 -8.09
C MET A 390 1.41 25.53 -8.36
N VAL A 391 1.53 25.90 -9.63
CA VAL A 391 1.95 27.25 -10.00
C VAL A 391 0.80 28.22 -9.78
N SER A 392 0.93 29.14 -8.82
CA SER A 392 -0.09 30.17 -8.59
C SER A 392 -0.35 30.98 -9.86
N VAL A 393 -1.63 31.17 -10.18
CA VAL A 393 -2.11 32.05 -11.26
C VAL A 393 -2.85 33.28 -10.74
N THR A 394 -2.93 33.47 -9.41
CA THR A 394 -3.76 34.50 -8.77
C THR A 394 -3.51 35.90 -9.35
N ASP A 395 -2.25 36.29 -9.47
CA ASP A 395 -1.82 37.64 -9.91
C ASP A 395 -1.71 37.78 -11.43
N LYS A 396 -2.05 36.73 -12.20
CA LYS A 396 -2.02 36.77 -13.66
C LYS A 396 -3.32 37.38 -14.18
N LYS A 397 -3.20 38.21 -15.21
CA LYS A 397 -4.36 38.76 -15.95
C LYS A 397 -4.91 37.70 -16.90
N ASP A 398 -6.22 37.66 -17.03
CA ASP A 398 -6.89 36.87 -18.06
C ASP A 398 -6.54 37.43 -19.44
N THR A 399 -6.13 36.55 -20.35
CA THR A 399 -6.03 36.88 -21.76
C THR A 399 -6.54 35.70 -22.59
N GLN A 400 -6.84 35.95 -23.87
CA GLN A 400 -7.11 34.87 -24.81
C GLN A 400 -5.87 33.99 -24.92
N ARG A 401 -6.07 32.68 -24.79
CA ARG A 401 -5.06 31.64 -24.90
C ARG A 401 -5.47 30.67 -26.00
N GLU A 402 -4.51 30.30 -26.83
CA GLU A 402 -4.68 29.28 -27.86
C GLU A 402 -3.49 28.33 -27.82
N ALA A 403 -3.73 27.05 -28.01
CA ALA A 403 -2.70 26.06 -28.27
C ALA A 403 -3.15 25.09 -29.35
N ARG A 404 -2.19 24.66 -30.17
CA ARG A 404 -2.36 23.63 -31.20
C ARG A 404 -1.42 22.47 -30.91
N ALA A 405 -1.95 21.25 -30.87
CA ALA A 405 -1.17 20.03 -30.72
C ALA A 405 -1.44 19.05 -31.85
N ILE A 406 -0.42 18.30 -32.25
CA ILE A 406 -0.52 17.25 -33.27
C ILE A 406 -0.02 15.92 -32.72
N GLY A 407 -0.39 14.82 -33.37
CA GLY A 407 0.12 13.48 -33.14
C GLY A 407 -0.37 12.53 -34.22
N HIS A 408 0.13 11.30 -34.25
CA HIS A 408 -0.37 10.30 -35.19
C HIS A 408 -0.29 8.88 -34.63
N ILE A 409 -1.04 7.97 -35.24
CA ILE A 409 -0.98 6.54 -34.96
C ILE A 409 -0.65 5.78 -36.25
N LEU A 410 0.40 4.97 -36.21
CA LEU A 410 0.81 4.04 -37.25
C LEU A 410 -0.01 2.75 -37.14
N LEU A 411 -0.50 2.28 -38.28
CA LEU A 411 -1.40 1.14 -38.38
C LEU A 411 -0.81 0.12 -39.36
N PRO A 412 -0.98 -1.19 -39.11
CA PRO A 412 -0.69 -2.19 -40.14
C PRO A 412 -1.60 -1.98 -41.37
N PRO A 413 -1.12 -2.30 -42.59
CA PRO A 413 -1.87 -2.04 -43.83
C PRO A 413 -3.32 -2.56 -43.83
N GLN A 414 -3.53 -3.76 -43.28
CA GLN A 414 -4.85 -4.38 -43.17
C GLN A 414 -5.81 -3.58 -42.26
N THR A 415 -5.31 -3.08 -41.12
CA THR A 415 -6.09 -2.23 -40.20
C THR A 415 -6.38 -0.86 -40.83
N PHE A 416 -5.42 -0.31 -41.58
CA PHE A 416 -5.60 0.96 -42.28
C PHE A 416 -6.67 0.85 -43.38
N GLN A 417 -6.66 -0.25 -44.14
CA GLN A 417 -7.67 -0.53 -45.15
C GLN A 417 -9.08 -0.65 -44.53
N LEU A 418 -9.22 -1.37 -43.41
CA LEU A 418 -10.49 -1.46 -42.69
C LEU A 418 -11.00 -0.09 -42.23
N LEU A 419 -10.11 0.84 -41.86
CA LEU A 419 -10.50 2.21 -41.52
C LEU A 419 -10.93 3.01 -42.75
N GLN A 420 -10.29 2.81 -43.90
CA GLN A 420 -10.72 3.42 -45.17
C GLN A 420 -12.11 2.95 -45.57
N GLU A 421 -12.38 1.65 -45.44
CA GLU A 421 -13.68 1.04 -45.71
C GLU A 421 -14.74 1.52 -44.70
N ASN A 422 -14.41 1.55 -43.40
CA ASN A 422 -15.30 2.08 -42.36
C ASN A 422 -15.64 3.56 -42.54
N ALA A 423 -14.70 4.36 -43.06
CA ALA A 423 -14.96 5.77 -43.33
C ALA A 423 -15.99 5.99 -44.45
N CYS A 424 -16.21 4.98 -45.31
CA CYS A 424 -17.19 4.98 -46.40
C CYS A 424 -18.57 4.44 -45.98
N GLU A 425 -18.67 3.68 -44.90
CA GLU A 425 -19.93 3.14 -44.39
C GLU A 425 -20.65 4.13 -43.45
N THR A 426 -21.89 4.50 -43.78
CA THR A 426 -22.66 5.52 -43.06
C THR A 426 -23.47 5.02 -41.85
N SER A 427 -23.43 3.71 -41.53
CA SER A 427 -24.40 3.10 -40.59
C SER A 427 -23.82 2.61 -39.25
N LYS A 428 -22.49 2.53 -39.08
CA LYS A 428 -21.84 2.18 -37.81
C LYS A 428 -20.77 3.22 -37.51
N GLY A 429 -21.04 4.10 -36.55
CA GLY A 429 -20.27 5.33 -36.26
C GLY A 429 -18.78 5.26 -36.63
N ASN A 430 -18.38 6.13 -37.56
CA ASN A 430 -17.02 6.22 -38.10
C ASN A 430 -16.00 6.35 -36.95
N VAL A 431 -14.98 5.50 -36.94
CA VAL A 431 -13.92 5.47 -35.91
C VAL A 431 -13.31 6.85 -35.68
N LEU A 432 -13.11 7.64 -36.76
CA LEU A 432 -12.57 9.00 -36.66
C LEU A 432 -13.54 9.95 -35.95
N THR A 433 -14.84 9.80 -36.16
CA THR A 433 -15.87 10.60 -35.46
C THR A 433 -15.92 10.27 -33.98
N VAL A 434 -15.84 8.98 -33.62
CA VAL A 434 -15.79 8.55 -32.21
C VAL A 434 -14.52 9.09 -31.54
N ALA A 435 -13.38 8.98 -32.21
CA ALA A 435 -12.11 9.52 -31.73
C ALA A 435 -12.12 11.05 -31.59
N GLN A 436 -12.77 11.77 -32.52
CA GLN A 436 -12.95 13.21 -32.45
C GLN A 436 -13.76 13.61 -31.20
N ILE A 437 -14.90 12.95 -30.95
CA ILE A 437 -15.74 13.22 -29.78
C ILE A 437 -14.96 12.93 -28.49
N ALA A 438 -14.22 11.82 -28.43
CA ALA A 438 -13.40 11.46 -27.29
C ALA A 438 -12.32 12.52 -27.01
N GLY A 439 -11.64 13.01 -28.05
CA GLY A 439 -10.68 14.11 -27.93
C GLY A 439 -11.30 15.40 -27.36
N ILE A 440 -12.50 15.78 -27.82
CA ILE A 440 -13.23 16.95 -27.31
C ILE A 440 -13.60 16.79 -25.83
N GLN A 441 -14.09 15.61 -25.43
CA GLN A 441 -14.42 15.31 -24.04
C GLN A 441 -13.18 15.30 -23.14
N ALA A 442 -12.06 14.81 -23.67
CA ALA A 442 -10.79 14.74 -22.96
C ALA A 442 -10.22 16.13 -22.65
N ALA A 443 -10.24 17.07 -23.61
CA ALA A 443 -9.83 18.46 -23.36
C ALA A 443 -10.65 19.11 -22.22
N LYS A 444 -11.97 18.85 -22.16
CA LYS A 444 -12.82 19.39 -21.08
C LYS A 444 -12.48 18.79 -19.70
N SER A 445 -11.86 17.61 -19.69
CA SER A 445 -11.56 16.85 -18.47
C SER A 445 -10.07 16.91 -18.07
N THR A 446 -9.25 17.70 -18.77
CA THR A 446 -7.78 17.72 -18.58
C THR A 446 -7.36 17.93 -17.13
N SER A 447 -7.98 18.87 -16.41
CA SER A 447 -7.66 19.12 -15.00
C SER A 447 -8.03 17.98 -14.04
N GLN A 448 -8.90 17.05 -14.46
CA GLN A 448 -9.21 15.83 -13.73
C GLN A 448 -8.20 14.70 -14.02
N LEU A 449 -7.56 14.74 -15.19
CA LEU A 449 -6.64 13.69 -15.67
C LEU A 449 -5.18 14.01 -15.34
N ILE A 450 -4.78 15.28 -15.39
CA ILE A 450 -3.40 15.74 -15.19
C ILE A 450 -3.31 16.53 -13.88
N PRO A 451 -2.59 16.02 -12.87
CA PRO A 451 -2.40 16.73 -11.61
C PRO A 451 -1.80 18.11 -11.81
N LEU A 452 -2.19 19.07 -10.96
CA LEU A 452 -1.69 20.46 -10.93
C LEU A 452 -2.06 21.32 -12.16
N CYS A 453 -2.79 20.78 -13.14
CA CYS A 453 -3.46 21.59 -14.16
C CYS A 453 -4.60 22.38 -13.53
N HIS A 454 -4.73 23.65 -13.92
CA HIS A 454 -5.85 24.47 -13.47
C HIS A 454 -7.10 24.07 -14.25
N PRO A 455 -8.30 24.05 -13.64
CA PRO A 455 -9.53 23.95 -14.40
C PRO A 455 -9.70 25.20 -15.27
N LEU A 456 -9.82 25.01 -16.57
CA LEU A 456 -10.00 26.09 -17.54
C LEU A 456 -11.39 26.04 -18.16
N MET A 457 -12.04 27.21 -18.25
CA MET A 457 -13.28 27.38 -18.98
C MET A 457 -12.97 27.53 -20.47
N LEU A 458 -13.01 26.39 -21.19
CA LEU A 458 -12.68 26.34 -22.61
C LEU A 458 -13.76 27.02 -23.45
N GLY A 459 -13.33 27.94 -24.31
CA GLY A 459 -14.22 28.67 -25.22
C GLY A 459 -14.32 28.01 -26.60
N TYR A 460 -13.29 27.27 -27.02
CA TYR A 460 -13.28 26.57 -28.30
C TYR A 460 -12.41 25.32 -28.23
N ILE A 461 -12.88 24.24 -28.84
CA ILE A 461 -12.15 22.98 -28.99
C ILE A 461 -12.45 22.47 -30.39
N ASP A 462 -11.40 22.23 -31.18
CA ASP A 462 -11.49 21.56 -32.47
C ASP A 462 -10.50 20.40 -32.47
N VAL A 463 -10.97 19.23 -32.90
CA VAL A 463 -10.17 18.02 -33.01
C VAL A 463 -10.43 17.47 -34.39
N ARG A 464 -9.38 17.30 -35.19
CA ARG A 464 -9.45 16.83 -36.57
C ARG A 464 -8.59 15.60 -36.71
N LEU A 465 -9.18 14.52 -37.19
CA LEU A 465 -8.45 13.32 -37.58
C LEU A 465 -8.56 13.10 -39.08
N ARG A 466 -7.47 12.66 -39.70
CA ARG A 466 -7.44 12.31 -41.12
C ARG A 466 -6.59 11.07 -41.36
N LEU A 467 -7.00 10.27 -42.35
CA LEU A 467 -6.16 9.22 -42.89
C LEU A 467 -5.06 9.87 -43.74
N ALA A 468 -3.80 9.50 -43.52
CA ALA A 468 -2.65 10.04 -44.21
C ALA A 468 -1.82 8.93 -44.86
N LYS A 469 -0.94 9.31 -45.80
CA LYS A 469 -0.01 8.39 -46.47
C LYS A 469 0.91 7.71 -45.44
N GLY A 470 1.30 6.46 -45.70
CA GLY A 470 2.13 5.65 -44.81
C GLY A 470 1.33 4.96 -43.71
N ASP A 471 0.11 4.51 -44.03
CA ASP A 471 -0.78 3.74 -43.17
C ASP A 471 -0.96 4.33 -41.76
N ARG A 472 -1.28 5.63 -41.69
CA ARG A 472 -1.39 6.35 -40.42
C ARG A 472 -2.60 7.27 -40.34
N VAL A 473 -3.09 7.46 -39.11
CA VAL A 473 -4.08 8.49 -38.79
C VAL A 473 -3.37 9.64 -38.11
N GLU A 474 -3.49 10.83 -38.69
CA GLU A 474 -2.99 12.09 -38.11
C GLU A 474 -4.12 12.75 -37.32
N CYS A 475 -3.78 13.27 -36.14
CA CYS A 475 -4.69 14.03 -35.29
C CYS A 475 -4.11 15.42 -35.02
N GLU A 476 -4.93 16.45 -35.23
CA GLU A 476 -4.66 17.83 -34.84
C GLU A 476 -5.74 18.33 -33.89
N SER A 477 -5.36 18.99 -32.81
CA SER A 477 -6.27 19.65 -31.90
C SER A 477 -5.92 21.13 -31.74
N VAL A 478 -6.95 21.97 -31.68
CA VAL A 478 -6.84 23.41 -31.40
C VAL A 478 -7.78 23.73 -30.24
N VAL A 479 -7.22 24.29 -29.17
CA VAL A 479 -7.99 24.65 -27.98
C VAL A 479 -7.81 26.14 -27.68
N ARG A 480 -8.90 26.82 -27.34
CA ARG A 480 -8.90 28.22 -26.92
C ARG A 480 -9.65 28.43 -25.62
N CYS A 481 -9.18 29.36 -24.80
CA CYS A 481 -9.92 29.87 -23.65
C CYS A 481 -9.62 31.35 -23.42
N ASN A 482 -10.39 31.99 -22.55
CA ASN A 482 -9.96 33.19 -21.85
C ASN A 482 -9.57 32.78 -20.43
N GLY A 483 -8.31 32.97 -20.04
CA GLY A 483 -7.84 32.45 -18.76
C GLY A 483 -6.45 32.94 -18.37
N LYS A 484 -6.08 32.68 -17.11
CA LYS A 484 -4.83 33.11 -16.48
C LYS A 484 -3.60 32.24 -16.79
N THR A 485 -3.80 31.09 -17.41
CA THR A 485 -2.73 30.13 -17.78
C THR A 485 -2.99 29.56 -19.17
N GLY A 486 -1.94 29.01 -19.80
CA GLY A 486 -2.03 28.44 -21.14
C GLY A 486 -2.89 27.17 -21.22
N VAL A 487 -3.26 26.80 -22.45
CA VAL A 487 -4.17 25.69 -22.80
C VAL A 487 -3.46 24.54 -23.51
N GLU A 488 -2.13 24.46 -23.38
CA GLU A 488 -1.30 23.45 -24.02
C GLU A 488 -1.68 22.03 -23.59
N MET A 489 -2.01 21.86 -22.30
CA MET A 489 -2.32 20.55 -21.74
C MET A 489 -3.67 20.04 -22.26
N GLU A 490 -4.64 20.92 -22.48
CA GLU A 490 -5.94 20.58 -23.05
C GLU A 490 -5.80 20.12 -24.50
N ALA A 491 -4.98 20.80 -25.30
CA ALA A 491 -4.67 20.38 -26.67
C ALA A 491 -3.94 19.02 -26.69
N LEU A 492 -2.89 18.84 -25.87
CA LEU A 492 -2.18 17.57 -25.77
C LEU A 492 -3.07 16.42 -25.31
N THR A 493 -3.95 16.67 -24.34
CA THR A 493 -4.89 15.68 -23.82
C THR A 493 -5.90 15.28 -24.88
N ALA A 494 -6.46 16.24 -25.63
CA ALA A 494 -7.37 15.96 -26.74
C ALA A 494 -6.72 15.06 -27.80
N THR A 495 -5.52 15.42 -28.26
CA THR A 495 -4.78 14.64 -29.26
C THR A 495 -4.46 13.24 -28.75
N SER A 496 -4.02 13.10 -27.50
CA SER A 496 -3.65 11.81 -26.91
C SER A 496 -4.85 10.87 -26.81
N VAL A 497 -5.98 11.35 -26.30
CA VAL A 497 -7.18 10.53 -26.12
C VAL A 497 -7.85 10.19 -27.45
N ALA A 498 -7.84 11.11 -28.42
CA ALA A 498 -8.33 10.83 -29.76
C ALA A 498 -7.54 9.65 -30.40
N LEU A 499 -6.22 9.67 -30.33
CA LEU A 499 -5.37 8.59 -30.87
C LEU A 499 -5.52 7.28 -30.09
N LEU A 500 -5.67 7.33 -28.76
CA LEU A 500 -5.98 6.15 -27.94
C LEU A 500 -7.34 5.55 -28.31
N THR A 501 -8.32 6.39 -28.67
CA THR A 501 -9.64 5.92 -29.10
C THR A 501 -9.55 5.20 -30.45
N VAL A 502 -8.74 5.70 -31.39
CA VAL A 502 -8.45 4.97 -32.64
C VAL A 502 -7.81 3.62 -32.33
N TYR A 503 -6.85 3.57 -31.41
CA TYR A 503 -6.25 2.30 -30.98
C TYR A 503 -7.31 1.35 -30.40
N ASP A 504 -8.13 1.82 -29.46
CA ASP A 504 -9.11 0.99 -28.77
C ASP A 504 -10.13 0.36 -29.73
N MET A 505 -10.59 1.16 -30.70
CA MET A 505 -11.52 0.74 -31.74
C MET A 505 -10.89 -0.25 -32.73
N CYS A 506 -9.58 -0.19 -32.94
CA CYS A 506 -8.87 -1.01 -33.92
C CYS A 506 -8.14 -2.23 -33.34
N LYS A 507 -7.99 -2.34 -32.02
CA LYS A 507 -7.17 -3.38 -31.34
C LYS A 507 -7.59 -4.82 -31.64
N ALA A 508 -8.82 -5.04 -32.09
CA ALA A 508 -9.31 -6.34 -32.53
C ALA A 508 -8.73 -6.77 -33.88
N SER A 509 -8.43 -5.81 -34.78
CA SER A 509 -7.83 -6.08 -36.09
C SER A 509 -6.31 -6.27 -36.02
N SER A 510 -5.64 -5.59 -35.11
CA SER A 510 -4.20 -5.80 -34.86
C SER A 510 -3.77 -5.28 -33.51
N LYS A 511 -2.70 -5.87 -32.95
CA LYS A 511 -2.01 -5.39 -31.75
C LYS A 511 -0.75 -4.57 -32.06
N LYS A 512 -0.39 -4.40 -33.34
CA LYS A 512 0.88 -3.80 -33.79
C LYS A 512 0.78 -2.31 -34.14
N MET A 513 -0.17 -1.58 -33.54
CA MET A 513 -0.31 -0.14 -33.76
C MET A 513 0.60 0.66 -32.82
N ILE A 514 1.09 1.82 -33.26
CA ILE A 514 2.02 2.65 -32.48
C ILE A 514 1.57 4.11 -32.52
N ILE A 515 1.43 4.75 -31.36
CA ILE A 515 1.10 6.18 -31.25
C ILE A 515 2.40 6.97 -31.08
N GLU A 516 2.63 7.96 -31.94
CA GLU A 516 3.88 8.73 -31.99
C GLU A 516 3.64 10.23 -32.25
N GLY A 517 4.69 11.02 -31.99
CA GLY A 517 4.75 12.42 -32.42
C GLY A 517 3.77 13.38 -31.73
N ILE A 518 3.22 13.01 -30.56
CA ILE A 518 2.33 13.90 -29.79
C ILE A 518 3.12 15.09 -29.27
N ARG A 519 2.81 16.30 -29.74
CA ARG A 519 3.50 17.54 -29.35
C ARG A 519 2.67 18.79 -29.59
N VAL A 520 2.96 19.86 -28.85
CA VAL A 520 2.46 21.21 -29.10
C VAL A 520 3.24 21.81 -30.28
N VAL A 521 2.54 22.37 -31.26
CA VAL A 521 3.14 22.99 -32.45
C VAL A 521 2.88 24.49 -32.56
N ALA A 522 1.92 25.01 -31.81
CA ALA A 522 1.72 26.44 -31.68
C ALA A 522 1.07 26.77 -30.33
N LYS A 523 1.40 27.94 -29.79
CA LYS A 523 0.68 28.54 -28.67
C LYS A 523 0.73 30.07 -28.74
N SER A 524 -0.28 30.74 -28.21
CA SER A 524 -0.35 32.20 -28.18
C SER A 524 -1.05 32.74 -26.94
N GLY A 525 -0.89 34.04 -26.70
CA GLY A 525 -1.54 34.75 -25.61
C GLY A 525 -0.80 34.71 -24.27
N GLY A 526 0.30 33.95 -24.14
CA GLY A 526 1.16 33.96 -22.95
C GLY A 526 1.98 35.23 -22.80
N LYS A 527 2.55 35.47 -21.60
CA LYS A 527 3.55 36.53 -21.39
C LYS A 527 4.80 36.36 -22.27
N SER A 528 5.10 35.13 -22.65
CA SER A 528 6.19 34.75 -23.57
C SER A 528 5.86 35.01 -25.05
N GLY A 529 4.71 35.62 -25.36
CA GLY A 529 4.26 35.85 -26.73
C GLY A 529 3.72 34.60 -27.42
N SER A 530 3.64 34.66 -28.75
CA SER A 530 3.28 33.54 -29.61
C SER A 530 4.50 32.69 -29.91
N TRP A 531 4.33 31.37 -29.88
CA TRP A 531 5.36 30.40 -30.19
C TRP A 531 4.81 29.41 -31.21
N GLN A 532 5.63 29.07 -32.20
CA GLN A 532 5.36 28.01 -33.17
C GLN A 532 6.57 27.07 -33.24
N TRP A 533 6.30 25.78 -33.40
CA TRP A 533 7.34 24.79 -33.63
C TRP A 533 7.87 24.97 -35.06
N TYR A 534 9.09 25.51 -35.18
CA TYR A 534 9.84 25.52 -36.45
C TYR A 534 10.63 24.21 -36.56
N HIS A 535 10.62 23.60 -37.73
CA HIS A 535 11.17 22.25 -37.94
C HIS A 535 12.71 22.21 -38.06
N ASP A 536 13.40 23.29 -37.68
CA ASP A 536 14.84 23.44 -37.90
C ASP A 536 15.63 23.07 -36.64
N ASN A 537 16.34 21.94 -36.75
CA ASN A 537 17.48 21.49 -35.95
C ASN A 537 17.20 21.02 -34.51
N ILE A 538 16.84 19.75 -34.37
CA ILE A 538 17.24 18.92 -33.22
C ILE A 538 18.14 17.81 -33.75
N GLU A 539 19.35 18.19 -34.16
CA GLU A 539 20.54 17.36 -33.99
C GLU A 539 21.35 18.00 -32.87
N GLN A 540 21.22 17.47 -31.65
CA GLN A 540 22.26 17.37 -30.63
C GLN A 540 21.73 16.58 -29.43
#